data_AF-A0A7R9FSN0-F1
#
_entry.id   AF-A0A7R9FSN0-F1
#
_cell.length_a   1.000
_cell.length_b   1.000
_cell.length_c   1.000
_cell.angle_alpha   90.00
_cell.angle_beta   90.00
_cell.angle_gamma   90.00
#
_symmetry.space_group_name_H-M   'P 1'
#
loop_
_entity.id
_entity.type
_entity.pdbx_description
1 polymer ?
#
loop_
_entity_poly.entity_id
_entity_poly.type
_entity_poly.pdbx_seq_one_letter_code
_entity_poly.pdbx_strand_id
1 'polypeptide(L)' 'MEPYPIIIKLVTGTQGMGVILAENKANAESILEAFHTTKEKVIMQKFIKEAKGADIRAFVVNGEIVGAMKRQARP' A
#
# COMPACT_ATOMS: atom_id res chain seq x y z
N MET A 1 -15.56 5.66 9.80
CA MET A 1 -14.14 5.27 9.69
C MET A 1 -13.35 6.52 9.32
N GLU A 2 -12.72 7.17 10.29
CA GLU A 2 -11.65 8.13 10.04
C GLU A 2 -10.36 7.52 10.57
N PRO A 3 -9.53 6.97 9.68
CA PRO A 3 -8.24 7.61 9.52
C PRO A 3 -7.84 7.59 8.04
N TYR A 4 -8.29 8.61 7.32
CA TYR A 4 -7.68 8.96 6.05
C TYR A 4 -6.37 9.72 6.32
N PRO A 5 -5.38 9.61 5.43
CA PRO A 5 -5.41 8.88 4.17
C PRO A 5 -5.20 7.35 4.34
N ILE A 6 -5.66 6.57 3.35
CA ILE A 6 -5.49 5.12 3.29
C ILE A 6 -4.83 4.70 1.97
N ILE A 7 -4.18 3.55 1.99
CA ILE A 7 -3.69 2.85 0.80
C ILE A 7 -4.69 1.75 0.45
N ILE A 8 -5.15 1.73 -0.80
CA ILE A 8 -5.96 0.66 -1.40
C ILE A 8 -5.02 -0.19 -2.27
N LYS A 9 -4.97 -1.50 -2.02
CA LYS A 9 -4.13 -2.45 -2.74
C LYS A 9 -5.00 -3.49 -3.42
N LEU A 10 -4.85 -3.64 -4.72
CA LEU A 10 -5.36 -4.79 -5.46
C LEU A 10 -4.60 -6.05 -5.03
N VAL A 11 -5.33 -7.12 -4.73
CA VAL A 11 -4.76 -8.44 -4.37
C VAL A 11 -4.18 -9.15 -5.60
N THR A 12 -4.66 -8.77 -6.77
CA THR A 12 -4.34 -9.29 -8.09
C THR A 12 -3.54 -8.24 -8.87
N GLY A 13 -2.27 -8.54 -9.15
CA GLY A 13 -1.36 -7.64 -9.87
C GLY A 13 0.12 -7.96 -9.61
N THR A 14 1.00 -7.50 -10.49
CA THR A 14 2.47 -7.60 -10.34
C THR A 14 3.10 -6.21 -10.44
N GLN A 15 4.36 -6.04 -9.99
CA GLN A 15 5.15 -4.81 -10.20
C GLN A 15 4.53 -3.51 -9.62
N GLY A 16 3.68 -3.60 -8.60
CA GLY A 16 3.10 -2.42 -7.95
C GLY A 16 1.94 -1.76 -8.71
N MET A 17 1.49 -2.36 -9.82
CA MET A 17 0.23 -1.99 -10.45
C MET A 17 -0.91 -2.30 -9.46
N GLY A 18 -1.63 -1.26 -9.05
CA GLY A 18 -2.79 -1.40 -8.17
C GLY A 18 -2.58 -1.04 -6.70
N VAL A 19 -1.57 -0.23 -6.38
CA VAL A 19 -1.45 0.43 -5.07
C VAL A 19 -1.79 1.91 -5.22
N ILE A 20 -2.88 2.36 -4.59
CA ILE A 20 -3.42 3.72 -4.75
C ILE A 20 -3.57 4.38 -3.38
N LEU A 21 -3.18 5.65 -3.27
CA LEU A 21 -3.44 6.49 -2.10
C LEU A 21 -4.80 7.16 -2.24
N ALA A 22 -5.68 6.97 -1.26
CA ALA A 22 -6.95 7.68 -1.14
C ALA A 22 -6.85 8.69 0.01
N GLU A 23 -6.95 9.98 -0.34
CA GLU A 23 -6.74 11.08 0.61
C GLU A 23 -7.93 11.33 1.53
N ASN A 24 -9.13 10.96 1.08
CA ASN A 24 -10.38 11.15 1.80
C ASN A 24 -11.39 10.06 1.42
N LYS A 25 -12.52 10.09 2.12
CA LYS A 25 -13.59 9.10 1.95
C LYS A 25 -14.15 9.05 0.55
N ALA A 26 -14.44 10.20 -0.06
CA ALA A 26 -15.01 10.26 -1.40
C ALA A 26 -14.07 9.62 -2.43
N ASN A 27 -12.76 9.91 -2.35
CA ASN A 27 -11.78 9.29 -3.25
C ASN A 27 -11.72 7.78 -3.06
N ALA A 28 -11.73 7.28 -1.82
CA ALA A 28 -11.73 5.84 -1.58
C ALA A 28 -13.00 5.17 -2.12
N GLU A 29 -14.17 5.76 -1.92
CA GLU A 29 -15.44 5.24 -2.44
C GLU A 29 -15.42 5.15 -3.97
N SER A 30 -14.96 6.20 -4.68
CA SER A 30 -14.85 6.17 -6.14
C SER A 30 -13.87 5.10 -6.64
N ILE A 31 -12.74 4.92 -5.96
CA ILE A 31 -11.75 3.89 -6.32
C ILE A 31 -12.33 2.48 -6.10
N LEU A 32 -13.01 2.27 -4.98
CA LEU A 32 -13.62 0.98 -4.65
C LEU A 32 -14.74 0.61 -5.61
N GLU A 33 -15.57 1.57 -6.03
CA GLU A 33 -16.63 1.36 -7.02
C GLU A 33 -16.08 0.90 -8.37
N ALA A 34 -14.98 1.54 -8.82
CA ALA A 34 -14.30 1.15 -10.05
C ALA A 34 -13.82 -0.32 -10.00
N PHE A 35 -13.22 -0.74 -8.88
CA PHE A 35 -12.74 -2.12 -8.72
C PHE A 35 -13.84 -3.14 -8.40
N HIS A 36 -14.95 -2.69 -7.83
CA HIS A 36 -16.11 -3.55 -7.62
C HIS A 36 -16.72 -4.00 -8.95
N THR A 37 -16.79 -3.09 -9.93
CA THR A 37 -17.28 -3.39 -11.29
C THR A 37 -16.45 -4.48 -11.97
N THR A 38 -15.13 -4.49 -11.75
CA THR A 38 -14.22 -5.50 -12.30
C THR A 38 -14.11 -6.76 -11.44
N LYS A 39 -14.86 -6.86 -10.32
CA LYS A 39 -14.85 -7.97 -9.35
C LYS A 39 -13.47 -8.28 -8.78
N GLU A 40 -12.61 -7.28 -8.70
CA GLU A 40 -11.26 -7.44 -8.16
C GLU A 40 -11.27 -7.42 -6.62
N LYS A 41 -10.39 -8.20 -6.00
CA LYS A 41 -10.23 -8.19 -4.54
C LYS A 41 -9.28 -7.08 -4.15
N VAL A 42 -9.64 -6.32 -3.11
CA VAL A 42 -8.85 -5.19 -2.60
C VAL A 42 -8.62 -5.30 -1.10
N ILE A 43 -7.48 -4.78 -0.64
CA ILE A 43 -7.12 -4.63 0.77
C ILE A 43 -6.94 -3.14 1.05
N MET A 44 -7.54 -2.66 2.13
CA MET A 44 -7.34 -1.30 2.63
C MET A 44 -6.33 -1.32 3.77
N GLN A 45 -5.40 -0.37 3.77
CA GLN A 45 -4.37 -0.22 4.79
C GLN A 45 -4.26 1.25 5.21
N LYS A 46 -4.03 1.51 6.50
CA LYS A 46 -3.68 2.86 6.97
C LYS A 46 -2.43 3.37 6.25
N PHE A 47 -2.45 4.62 5.78
CA PHE A 47 -1.24 5.27 5.30
C PHE A 47 -0.34 5.70 6.46
N ILE A 48 0.93 5.32 6.40
CA ILE A 48 1.92 5.63 7.43
C ILE A 48 2.71 6.87 7.00
N LYS A 49 2.13 8.05 7.26
CA LYS A 49 2.69 9.35 6.82
C LYS A 49 4.03 9.66 7.48
N GLU A 50 4.19 9.28 8.73
CA GLU A 50 5.40 9.46 9.53
C GLU A 50 6.64 8.75 8.94
N ALA A 51 6.43 7.72 8.11
CA ALA A 51 7.50 7.01 7.43
C ALA A 51 8.16 7.85 6.32
N LYS A 52 7.53 8.95 5.87
CA LYS A 52 8.05 9.86 4.82
C LYS A 52 8.51 9.12 3.55
N GLY A 53 7.73 8.13 3.12
CA GLY A 53 8.02 7.32 1.95
C GLY A 53 9.24 6.40 2.09
N ALA A 54 9.71 6.15 3.31
CA ALA A 54 10.79 5.23 3.58
C ALA A 54 10.28 3.90 4.15
N ASP A 55 11.00 2.82 3.83
CA ASP A 55 10.79 1.52 4.44
C ASP A 55 12.13 0.81 4.67
N ILE A 56 12.15 -0.10 5.65
CA ILE A 56 13.30 -0.98 5.90
C ILE A 56 12.97 -2.35 5.32
N ARG A 57 13.88 -2.88 4.50
CA ARG A 57 13.79 -4.24 3.96
C ARG A 57 14.88 -5.09 4.59
N ALA A 58 14.47 -6.02 5.45
CA ALA A 58 15.35 -7.04 6.01
C ALA A 58 15.28 -8.32 5.15
N PHE A 59 16.43 -8.98 4.96
CA PHE A 59 16.55 -10.28 4.31
C PHE A 59 16.79 -11.34 5.38
N VAL A 60 15.90 -12.34 5.44
CA VAL A 60 15.97 -13.42 6.43
C VAL A 60 16.28 -14.73 5.70
N VAL A 61 17.34 -15.42 6.11
CA VAL A 61 17.77 -16.72 5.57
C VAL A 61 18.00 -17.66 6.74
N ASN A 62 17.38 -18.84 6.70
CA ASN A 62 17.44 -19.83 7.79
C ASN A 62 17.07 -19.28 9.17
N GLY A 63 16.17 -18.30 9.23
CA GLY A 63 15.74 -17.66 10.48
C GLY A 63 16.64 -16.52 10.96
N GLU A 64 17.75 -16.24 10.28
CA GLU A 64 18.68 -15.16 10.63
C GLU A 64 18.58 -13.98 9.68
N ILE A 65 18.74 -12.75 10.20
CA ILE A 65 18.80 -11.53 9.39
C ILE A 65 20.20 -11.40 8.80
N VAL A 66 20.36 -11.68 7.51
CA VAL A 66 21.66 -11.64 6.82
C VAL A 66 21.98 -10.28 6.20
N GLY A 67 21.00 -9.37 6.18
CA GLY A 67 21.19 -8.01 5.68
C GLY A 67 19.91 -7.18 5.76
N ALA A 68 20.07 -5.86 5.73
CA ALA A 68 18.96 -4.94 5.66
C ALA A 68 19.33 -3.69 4.84
N MET A 69 18.32 -3.05 4.24
CA MET A 69 18.48 -1.78 3.55
C MET A 69 17.31 -0.85 3.84
N LYS A 70 17.57 0.46 3.86
CA LYS A 70 16.52 1.49 3.82
C LYS A 70 16.22 1.83 2.37
N ARG A 71 14.96 1.76 1.98
CA ARG A 71 14.46 2.26 0.69
C ARG A 71 13.78 3.61 0.92
N GLN A 72 13.85 4.46 -0.08
CA GLN A 72 13.25 5.79 -0.07
C GLN A 72 12.52 6.00 -1.40
N ALA A 73 11.23 6.28 -1.34
CA ALA A 73 10.46 6.69 -2.51
C ALA A 73 10.97 8.04 -3.05
N ARG A 74 10.83 8.24 -4.37
CA ARG A 74 11.14 9.54 -4.99
C ARG A 74 10.17 10.60 -4.46
N PRO A 75 10.60 11.88 -4.39
CA PRO A 75 9.74 12.99 -3.99
C PRO A 75 8.50 13.12 -4.88
#